data_AF-A0A496SJZ3-F1
#
_entry.id   AF-A0A496SJZ3-F1
#
_cell.length_a   1.000
_cell.length_b   1.000
_cell.length_c   1.000
_cell.angle_alpha   90.00
_cell.angle_beta   90.00
_cell.angle_gamma   90.00
#
_symmetry.space_group_name_H-M   'P 1'
#
loop_
_entity.id
_entity.type
_entity.pdbx_description
1 polymer ?
#
loop_
_entity_poly.entity_id
_entity_poly.type
_entity_poly.pdbx_seq_one_letter_code
_entity_poly.pdbx_strand_id
1 'polypeptide(L)'
;MANKHSSLKLILRFSKFLKPYWKKGLAALFLMLLAVVLQLPMPFLTRYLIDKVIILRDFRTLNIIGFVLIAVLLVRASSIFIERVLLSTFRARVLFDIRIALFQHLQRLSLSFFHNKETGYLMSRVGDDVGA
;
A
#
# COMPACT_ATOMS: atom_id res chain seq x y z
N MET A 1 -1.90 -17.21 25.55
CA MET A 1 -1.63 -17.84 24.22
C MET A 1 -2.90 -17.75 23.37
N ALA A 2 -3.01 -16.75 22.50
CA ALA A 2 -4.21 -16.51 21.69
C ALA A 2 -4.37 -17.60 20.61
N ASN A 3 -5.53 -18.24 20.57
CA ASN A 3 -5.82 -19.42 19.77
C ASN A 3 -5.74 -19.12 18.26
N LYS A 4 -4.68 -19.61 17.60
CA LYS A 4 -4.31 -19.38 16.18
C LYS A 4 -5.42 -19.73 15.17
N HIS A 5 -6.37 -20.60 15.58
CA HIS A 5 -7.53 -20.99 14.76
C HIS A 5 -8.62 -19.90 14.65
N SER A 6 -8.69 -18.95 15.59
CA SER A 6 -9.69 -17.88 15.58
C SER A 6 -9.31 -16.74 14.63
N SER A 7 -8.02 -16.36 14.62
CA SER A 7 -7.49 -15.26 13.79
C SER A 7 -7.65 -15.53 12.30
N LEU A 8 -7.41 -16.78 11.86
CA LEU A 8 -7.58 -17.16 10.46
C LEU A 8 -9.04 -17.09 10.02
N LYS A 9 -9.99 -17.51 10.87
CA LYS A 9 -11.43 -17.35 10.60
C LYS A 9 -11.83 -15.88 10.52
N LEU A 10 -11.23 -15.02 11.35
CA LEU A 10 -11.44 -13.58 11.31
C LEU A 10 -10.98 -13.00 9.96
N ILE A 11 -9.75 -13.30 9.55
CA ILE A 11 -9.17 -12.87 8.26
C ILE A 11 -10.03 -13.36 7.09
N LEU A 12 -10.48 -14.62 7.13
CA LEU A 12 -11.37 -15.19 6.11
C LEU A 12 -12.71 -14.46 6.03
N ARG A 13 -13.26 -13.98 7.16
CA ARG A 13 -14.51 -13.22 7.18
C ARG A 13 -14.34 -11.83 6.58
N PHE A 14 -13.22 -11.16 6.85
CA PHE A 14 -12.87 -9.86 6.28
C PHE A 14 -12.41 -9.92 4.83
N SER A 15 -11.95 -11.08 4.35
CA SER A 15 -11.53 -11.28 2.95
C SER A 15 -12.64 -10.95 1.92
N LYS A 16 -13.91 -11.04 2.32
CA LYS A 16 -15.05 -10.60 1.51
C LYS A 16 -15.01 -9.10 1.15
N PHE A 17 -14.49 -8.24 2.04
CA PHE A 17 -14.32 -6.81 1.77
C PHE A 17 -13.12 -6.52 0.86
N LEU A 18 -12.14 -7.42 0.80
CA LEU A 18 -10.97 -7.28 -0.09
C LEU A 18 -11.24 -7.81 -1.51
N LYS A 19 -12.16 -8.76 -1.66
CA LYS A 19 -12.49 -9.43 -2.93
C LYS A 19 -12.84 -8.47 -4.09
N PRO A 20 -13.53 -7.34 -3.91
CA PRO A 20 -13.81 -6.40 -5.01
C PRO A 20 -12.57 -5.69 -5.55
N TYR A 21 -11.51 -5.59 -4.73
CA TYR A 21 -10.35 -4.74 -5.01
C TYR A 21 -9.06 -5.51 -5.31
N TRP A 22 -9.11 -6.84 -5.36
CA TRP A 22 -7.95 -7.71 -5.58
C TRP A 22 -7.13 -7.35 -6.83
N LYS A 23 -7.77 -6.93 -7.93
CA LYS A 23 -7.07 -6.48 -9.16
C LYS A 23 -6.20 -5.25 -8.91
N LYS A 24 -6.67 -4.30 -8.11
CA LYS A 24 -5.91 -3.10 -7.74
C LYS A 24 -4.76 -3.46 -6.80
N GLY A 25 -4.99 -4.39 -5.87
CA GLY A 25 -3.95 -4.93 -5.01
C GLY A 25 -2.85 -5.65 -5.80
N LEU A 26 -3.23 -6.46 -6.79
CA LEU A 26 -2.29 -7.15 -7.66
C LEU A 26 -1.47 -6.18 -8.52
N ALA A 27 -2.09 -5.13 -9.05
CA ALA A 27 -1.39 -4.07 -9.79
C ALA A 27 -0.39 -3.31 -8.89
N ALA A 28 -0.79 -2.97 -7.65
CA ALA A 28 0.11 -2.35 -6.68
C ALA A 28 1.29 -3.27 -6.32
N LEU A 29 1.04 -4.57 -6.12
CA LEU A 29 2.09 -5.56 -5.87
C LEU A 29 3.08 -5.65 -7.04
N PHE A 30 2.57 -5.68 -8.28
CA PHE A 30 3.42 -5.69 -9.46
C PHE A 30 4.31 -4.44 -9.55
N LEU A 31 3.73 -3.25 -9.34
CA LEU A 31 4.49 -1.99 -9.35
C LEU A 31 5.52 -1.91 -8.22
N MET A 32 5.19 -2.46 -7.04
CA MET A 32 6.13 -2.58 -5.93
C MET A 32 7.32 -3.46 -6.31
N LEU A 33 7.08 -4.64 -6.89
CA LEU A 33 8.14 -5.53 -7.35
C LEU A 33 8.99 -4.87 -8.44
N LEU A 34 8.36 -4.19 -9.40
CA LEU A 34 9.06 -3.44 -10.44
C LEU A 34 9.98 -2.35 -9.83
N ALA A 35 9.49 -1.59 -8.85
CA ALA A 35 10.28 -0.56 -8.18
C ALA A 35 11.49 -1.14 -7.42
N VAL A 36 11.34 -2.32 -6.82
CA VAL A 36 12.44 -3.05 -6.14
C VAL A 36 13.46 -3.55 -7.15
N VAL A 37 13.02 -4.14 -8.27
CA VAL A 37 13.89 -4.59 -9.36
C VAL A 37 14.69 -3.44 -9.94
N LEU A 38 14.07 -2.27 -10.13
CA LEU A 38 14.75 -1.06 -10.60
C LEU A 38 15.74 -0.46 -9.58
N GLN A 39 15.60 -0.79 -8.29
CA GLN A 39 16.49 -0.29 -7.23
C GLN A 39 17.77 -1.13 -7.08
N LEU A 40 17.68 -2.44 -7.29
CA LEU A 40 18.80 -3.38 -7.16
C LEU A 40 20.05 -3.01 -7.99
N PRO A 41 19.95 -2.61 -9.28
CA PRO A 41 21.13 -2.30 -10.09
C PRO A 41 21.70 -0.91 -9.82
N MET A 42 21.05 -0.08 -8.98
CA MET A 42 21.47 1.31 -8.77
C MET A 42 22.90 1.46 -8.26
N PRO A 43 23.37 0.71 -7.24
CA PRO A 43 24.76 0.78 -6.77
C PRO A 43 25.77 0.40 -7.86
N PHE A 44 25.45 -0.59 -8.69
CA PHE A 44 26.30 -1.02 -9.80
C PHE A 44 26.34 0.04 -10.91
N LEU A 45 25.21 0.66 -11.23
CA LEU A 45 25.13 1.76 -12.19
C LEU A 45 25.95 2.97 -11.72
N THR A 46 25.83 3.35 -10.45
CA THR A 46 26.62 4.44 -9.87
C THR A 46 28.11 4.13 -9.92
N ARG A 47 28.52 2.90 -9.58
CA ARG A 47 29.92 2.47 -9.69
C ARG A 47 30.42 2.53 -11.13
N TYR A 48 29.66 2.01 -12.08
CA TYR A 48 30.02 2.03 -13.50
C TYR A 48 30.15 3.48 -14.03
N LEU A 49 29.24 4.36 -13.61
CA LEU A 49 29.28 5.78 -13.98
C LEU A 49 30.55 6.47 -13.44
N ILE A 50 30.94 6.19 -12.19
CA ILE A 50 32.18 6.74 -11.63
C ILE A 50 33.41 6.15 -12.33
N ASP A 51 33.51 4.82 -12.39
CA ASP A 51 34.73 4.10 -12.79
C ASP A 51 35.02 4.19 -14.30
N LYS A 52 33.99 4.19 -15.15
CA LYS A 52 34.17 4.13 -16.62
C LYS A 52 33.94 5.45 -17.32
N VAL A 53 33.21 6.38 -16.72
CA VAL A 53 32.75 7.56 -17.46
C VAL A 53 33.50 8.80 -17.03
N ILE A 54 33.64 9.03 -15.72
CA ILE A 54 34.37 10.18 -15.19
C ILE A 54 35.88 9.99 -15.39
N ILE A 55 36.37 8.75 -15.24
CA ILE A 55 37.80 8.44 -15.34
C ILE A 55 38.30 8.43 -16.80
N LEU A 56 37.52 7.88 -17.75
CA LEU A 56 37.95 7.75 -19.16
C LEU A 56 37.67 9.00 -20.02
N ARG A 57 37.00 10.03 -19.48
CA ARG A 57 36.69 11.32 -20.15
C ARG A 57 35.99 11.20 -21.52
N ASP A 58 35.27 10.11 -21.77
CA ASP A 58 34.43 9.96 -22.97
C ASP A 58 33.04 10.59 -22.73
N PHE A 59 32.91 11.85 -23.14
CA PHE A 59 31.69 12.64 -22.99
C PHE A 59 30.49 12.07 -23.77
N ARG A 60 30.70 11.28 -24.83
CA ARG A 60 29.60 10.72 -25.63
C ARG A 60 28.95 9.55 -24.90
N THR A 61 29.76 8.66 -24.36
CA THR A 61 29.33 7.54 -23.50
C THR A 61 28.72 8.05 -22.19
N LEU A 62 29.24 9.17 -21.65
CA LEU A 62 28.67 9.85 -20.49
C LEU A 62 27.23 10.30 -20.69
N ASN A 63 26.95 11.00 -21.80
CA ASN A 63 25.60 11.48 -22.07
C ASN A 63 24.60 10.33 -22.20
N ILE A 64 24.96 9.25 -22.91
CA ILE A 64 24.07 8.09 -23.09
C ILE A 64 23.74 7.45 -21.73
N ILE A 65 24.75 7.15 -20.91
CA ILE A 65 24.54 6.53 -19.60
C ILE A 65 23.78 7.46 -18.67
N GLY A 66 24.07 8.76 -18.69
CA GLY A 66 23.34 9.77 -17.94
C GLY A 66 21.85 9.80 -18.28
N PHE A 67 21.51 9.81 -19.58
CA PHE A 67 20.12 9.73 -20.02
C PHE A 67 19.43 8.44 -19.62
N VAL A 68 20.12 7.28 -19.74
CA VAL A 68 19.58 6.00 -19.28
C VAL A 68 19.29 6.02 -17.78
N LEU A 69 20.21 6.57 -16.98
CA LEU A 69 20.04 6.65 -15.53
C LEU A 69 18.87 7.55 -15.14
N ILE A 70 18.73 8.71 -15.79
CA ILE A 70 17.58 9.60 -15.60
C ILE A 70 16.27 8.88 -15.98
N ALA A 71 16.24 8.18 -17.11
CA ALA A 71 15.06 7.43 -17.54
C ALA A 71 14.67 6.33 -16.52
N VAL A 72 15.65 5.56 -16.02
CA VAL A 72 15.43 4.54 -14.99
C VAL A 72 14.88 5.16 -13.69
N LEU A 73 15.44 6.29 -13.26
CA LEU A 73 14.98 7.02 -12.08
C LEU A 73 13.54 7.51 -12.24
N LEU A 74 13.20 8.05 -13.41
CA LEU A 74 11.83 8.49 -13.71
C LEU A 74 10.85 7.32 -13.68
N VAL A 75 11.15 6.21 -14.36
CA VAL A 75 10.28 5.02 -14.36
C VAL A 75 10.10 4.47 -12.95
N ARG A 76 11.17 4.43 -12.14
CA ARG A 76 11.11 3.99 -10.75
C ARG A 76 10.24 4.94 -9.91
N ALA A 77 10.45 6.24 -10.02
CA ALA A 77 9.68 7.24 -9.28
C ALA A 77 8.18 7.17 -9.63
N SER A 78 7.84 7.07 -10.92
CA SER A 78 6.47 6.89 -11.39
C SER A 78 5.86 5.59 -10.87
N SER A 79 6.60 4.48 -10.88
CA SER A 79 6.12 3.19 -10.36
C SER A 79 5.77 3.26 -8.88
N ILE A 80 6.66 3.86 -8.06
CA ILE A 80 6.41 4.07 -6.63
C ILE A 80 5.21 5.00 -6.40
N PHE A 81 5.10 6.07 -7.19
CA PHE A 81 3.98 7.00 -7.06
C PHE A 81 2.63 6.31 -7.34
N ILE A 82 2.54 5.57 -8.46
CA ILE A 82 1.31 4.87 -8.86
C ILE A 82 0.97 3.77 -7.84
N GLU A 83 1.96 3.00 -7.38
CA GLU A 83 1.81 1.99 -6.33
C GLU A 83 1.22 2.61 -5.04
N ARG A 84 1.78 3.71 -4.57
CA ARG A 84 1.29 4.42 -3.37
C ARG A 84 -0.15 4.92 -3.54
N VAL A 85 -0.48 5.50 -4.70
CA VAL A 85 -1.84 6.00 -4.97
C VAL A 85 -2.85 4.84 -5.00
N LEU A 86 -2.51 3.74 -5.68
CA LEU A 86 -3.36 2.55 -5.74
C LEU A 86 -3.58 1.95 -4.35
N LEU A 87 -2.51 1.81 -3.57
CA LEU A 87 -2.56 1.22 -2.24
C LEU A 87 -3.29 2.12 -1.25
N SER A 88 -3.08 3.44 -1.29
CA SER A 88 -3.82 4.41 -0.47
C SER A 88 -5.32 4.38 -0.79
N THR A 89 -5.67 4.42 -2.08
CA THR A 89 -7.08 4.34 -2.52
C THR A 89 -7.71 3.01 -2.12
N PHE A 90 -6.98 1.90 -2.23
CA PHE A 90 -7.43 0.58 -1.77
C PHE A 90 -7.74 0.60 -0.27
N ARG A 91 -6.79 1.07 0.55
CA ARG A 91 -6.95 1.15 2.00
C ARG A 91 -8.16 2.00 2.39
N ALA A 92 -8.30 3.19 1.78
CA ALA A 92 -9.40 4.09 2.06
C ALA A 92 -10.77 3.47 1.73
N ARG A 93 -10.89 2.77 0.60
CA ARG A 93 -12.16 2.12 0.21
C ARG A 93 -12.53 0.96 1.12
N VAL A 94 -11.55 0.10 1.44
CA VAL A 94 -11.78 -1.02 2.37
C VAL A 94 -12.22 -0.50 3.75
N LEU A 95 -11.54 0.54 4.26
CA LEU A 95 -11.88 1.17 5.53
C LEU A 95 -13.30 1.76 5.51
N PHE A 96 -13.66 2.41 4.41
CA PHE A 96 -14.98 3.00 4.21
C PHE A 96 -16.09 1.94 4.23
N ASP A 97 -15.91 0.83 3.51
CA ASP A 97 -16.89 -0.26 3.46
C ASP A 97 -17.09 -0.91 4.85
N ILE A 98 -16.01 -1.08 5.62
CA ILE A 98 -16.08 -1.60 6.99
C ILE A 98 -16.85 -0.63 7.89
N ARG A 99 -16.55 0.67 7.82
CA ARG A 99 -17.26 1.70 8.60
C ARG A 99 -18.75 1.69 8.27
N ILE A 100 -19.14 1.65 7.00
CA ILE A 100 -20.55 1.56 6.60
C ILE A 100 -21.22 0.31 7.19
N ALA A 101 -20.58 -0.85 7.06
CA ALA A 101 -21.15 -2.10 7.59
C ALA A 101 -21.36 -2.05 9.11
N LEU A 102 -20.41 -1.43 9.84
CA LEU A 102 -20.52 -1.23 11.30
C LEU A 102 -21.62 -0.22 11.66
N PHE A 103 -21.70 0.91 10.96
CA PHE A 103 -22.76 1.89 11.19
C PHE A 103 -24.15 1.29 10.96
N GLN A 104 -24.33 0.54 9.87
CA GLN A 104 -25.59 -0.15 9.59
C GLN A 104 -25.93 -1.19 10.66
N HIS A 105 -24.93 -1.87 11.23
CA HIS A 105 -25.15 -2.80 12.33
C HIS A 105 -25.56 -2.07 13.61
N LEU A 106 -24.88 -0.97 13.96
CA LEU A 106 -25.21 -0.14 15.12
C LEU A 106 -26.62 0.42 15.05
N GLN A 107 -27.07 0.88 13.89
CA GLN A 107 -28.43 1.42 13.72
C GLN A 107 -29.54 0.38 13.94
N ARG A 108 -29.23 -0.93 13.86
CA ARG A 108 -30.19 -2.02 14.06
C ARG A 108 -30.19 -2.56 15.50
N LEU A 109 -29.31 -2.08 16.37
CA LEU A 109 -29.27 -2.49 17.76
C LEU A 109 -30.42 -1.87 18.56
N SER A 110 -30.90 -2.61 19.56
CA SER A 110 -32.02 -2.19 20.40
C SER A 110 -31.63 -1.01 21.30
N LEU A 111 -32.62 -0.20 21.70
CA LEU A 111 -32.41 0.93 22.62
C LEU A 111 -31.76 0.49 23.95
N SER A 112 -32.04 -0.73 24.40
CA SER A 112 -31.46 -1.32 25.61
C SER A 112 -29.93 -1.48 25.52
N PHE A 113 -29.38 -1.74 24.33
CA PHE A 113 -27.93 -1.80 24.13
C PHE A 113 -27.27 -0.43 24.35
N PHE A 114 -27.93 0.64 23.93
CA PHE A 114 -27.44 2.01 24.07
C PHE A 114 -27.63 2.60 25.47
N HIS A 115 -28.53 2.03 26.28
CA HIS A 115 -28.70 2.46 27.66
C HIS A 115 -27.53 2.00 28.57
N ASN A 116 -26.85 0.92 28.20
CA ASN A 116 -25.73 0.34 28.97
C ASN A 116 -24.34 0.81 28.50
N LYS A 117 -24.25 1.61 27.42
CA LYS A 117 -22.97 2.07 26.87
C LYS A 117 -23.09 3.49 26.34
N GLU A 118 -22.15 4.35 26.72
CA GLU A 118 -22.04 5.70 26.17
C GLU A 118 -21.92 5.65 24.64
N THR A 119 -22.83 6.31 23.94
CA THR A 119 -22.83 6.41 22.47
C THR A 119 -21.54 7.03 21.94
N GLY A 120 -20.90 7.93 22.69
CA GLY A 120 -19.59 8.50 22.36
C GLY A 120 -18.46 7.47 22.33
N TYR A 121 -18.44 6.54 23.30
CA TYR A 121 -17.46 5.45 23.36
C TYR A 121 -17.60 4.49 22.17
N LEU A 122 -18.83 4.19 21.76
CA LEU A 122 -19.11 3.34 20.59
C LEU A 122 -18.62 3.98 19.29
N MET A 123 -18.79 5.30 19.13
CA MET A 123 -18.30 6.01 17.94
C MET A 123 -16.79 6.15 17.89
N SER A 124 -16.12 6.37 19.03
CA SER A 124 -14.65 6.33 19.10
C SER A 124 -14.12 4.96 18.68
N ARG A 125 -14.68 3.86 19.21
CA ARG A 125 -14.23 2.52 18.80
C ARG A 125 -14.43 2.22 17.31
N VAL A 126 -15.54 2.65 16.70
CA VAL A 126 -15.74 2.46 15.25
C VAL A 126 -14.75 3.30 14.42
N GLY A 127 -14.32 4.46 14.94
CA GLY A 127 -13.31 5.30 14.30
C GLY A 127 -11.90 4.73 14.45
N ASP A 128 -11.52 4.44 15.69
CA ASP A 128 -10.15 4.16 16.15
C ASP A 128 -9.78 2.68 15.94
N ASP A 129 -10.62 1.72 16.37
CA ASP A 129 -10.31 0.28 16.27
C ASP A 129 -10.34 -0.22 14.81
N VAL A 130 -10.98 0.52 13.90
CA VAL A 130 -11.07 0.17 12.47
C VAL A 130 -9.93 0.81 11.66
N GLY A 131 -9.40 1.93 12.13
CA GLY A 131 -8.32 2.68 11.49
C GLY A 131 -6.90 2.32 11.96
N ALA A 132 -6.77 1.67 13.12
CA ALA A 132 -5.52 1.15 13.68
C ALA A 132 -5.07 -0.17 13.01
#